data_AF-A0A0V0HBW1-F1
#
_entry.id   AF-A0A0V0HBW1-F1
#
_cell.length_a   1.000
_cell.length_b   1.000
_cell.length_c   1.000
_cell.angle_alpha   90.00
_cell.angle_beta   90.00
_cell.angle_gamma   90.00
#
_symmetry.space_group_name_H-M   'P 1'
#
loop_
_entity.id
_entity.type
_entity.pdbx_description
1 polymer ?
#
loop_
_entity_poly.entity_id
_entity_poly.type
_entity_poly.pdbx_seq_one_letter_code
_entity_poly.pdbx_strand_id
1 'polypeptide(L)'
;LGLRPNLIKSRDKNTKFFHKLANSHKRYNSIDSLEVEGQIISDPEEIKNTIQSYYQGLHKEAEEWRPDLILQGRIIISIEDQEWLQRNFEEEEVWDIIKACATDKAPGTDGFNMNFFQTF
;
A
#
# COMPACT_ATOMS: atom_id res chain seq x y z
N LEU A 1 13.29 -14.74 8.08
CA LEU A 1 12.50 -15.98 7.97
C LEU A 1 12.41 -16.37 6.49
N GLY A 2 13.16 -17.41 6.10
CA GLY A 2 13.54 -17.69 4.72
C GLY A 2 12.40 -18.09 3.79
N LEU A 3 12.36 -17.43 2.63
CA LEU A 3 11.55 -17.80 1.48
C LEU A 3 12.04 -19.14 0.93
N ARG A 4 11.19 -20.17 0.95
CA ARG A 4 11.55 -21.53 0.55
C ARG A 4 11.74 -21.62 -0.98
N PRO A 5 12.91 -22.10 -1.47
CA PRO A 5 13.24 -22.24 -2.90
C PRO A 5 12.28 -23.11 -3.73
N ASN A 6 11.43 -23.91 -3.07
CA ASN A 6 10.49 -24.82 -3.72
C ASN A 6 9.24 -24.12 -4.27
N LEU A 7 9.02 -22.83 -3.97
CA LEU A 7 7.83 -22.10 -4.42
C LEU A 7 7.84 -21.80 -5.93
N ILE A 8 9.04 -21.59 -6.50
CA ILE A 8 9.19 -21.12 -7.89
C ILE A 8 9.10 -22.28 -8.88
N LYS A 9 9.67 -23.45 -8.55
CA LYS A 9 9.71 -24.62 -9.44
C LYS A 9 8.36 -25.35 -9.60
N SER A 10 7.40 -25.11 -8.71
CA SER A 10 6.11 -25.82 -8.66
C SER A 10 4.91 -24.98 -9.10
N ARG A 11 5.12 -23.69 -9.39
CA ARG A 11 4.07 -22.73 -9.75
C ARG A 11 3.34 -23.08 -11.06
N ASP A 12 3.95 -23.92 -11.90
CA ASP A 12 3.43 -24.33 -13.22
C ASP A 12 2.69 -25.68 -13.21
N LYS A 13 2.67 -26.38 -12.07
CA LYS A 13 1.86 -27.60 -11.90
C LYS A 13 0.69 -27.25 -11.01
N ASN A 14 -0.52 -27.31 -11.57
CA ASN A 14 -1.83 -27.19 -10.93
C ASN A 14 -2.00 -28.26 -9.82
N THR A 15 -1.20 -28.17 -8.76
CA THR A 15 -1.12 -29.18 -7.72
C THR A 15 -2.22 -28.92 -6.73
N LYS A 16 -2.97 -29.97 -6.40
CA LYS A 16 -3.99 -30.01 -5.34
C LYS A 16 -3.52 -29.32 -4.04
N PHE A 17 -2.21 -29.27 -3.80
CA PHE A 17 -1.59 -28.50 -2.72
C PHE A 17 -1.91 -27.00 -2.77
N PHE A 18 -1.71 -26.31 -3.90
CA PHE A 18 -2.03 -24.88 -4.01
C PHE A 18 -3.52 -24.61 -3.91
N HIS A 19 -4.38 -25.47 -4.46
CA HIS A 19 -5.83 -25.35 -4.27
C HIS A 19 -6.23 -25.54 -2.79
N LYS A 20 -5.63 -26.51 -2.07
CA LYS A 20 -5.87 -26.68 -0.63
C LYS A 20 -5.38 -25.48 0.16
N LEU A 21 -4.23 -24.92 -0.18
CA LEU A 21 -3.68 -23.72 0.47
C LEU A 21 -4.57 -22.49 0.22
N ALA A 22 -4.97 -22.26 -1.03
CA ALA A 22 -5.89 -21.19 -1.41
C ALA A 22 -7.26 -21.34 -0.73
N ASN A 23 -7.80 -22.55 -0.66
CA ASN A 23 -9.05 -22.82 0.06
C ASN A 23 -8.90 -22.63 1.57
N SER A 24 -7.75 -23.00 2.14
CA SER A 24 -7.46 -22.75 3.56
C SER A 24 -7.40 -21.27 3.87
N HIS A 25 -6.71 -20.49 3.02
CA HIS A 25 -6.68 -19.03 3.13
C HIS A 25 -8.08 -18.43 2.94
N LYS A 26 -8.85 -18.91 1.95
CA LYS A 26 -10.22 -18.45 1.72
C LYS A 26 -11.12 -18.70 2.93
N ARG A 27 -11.08 -19.89 3.54
CA ARG A 27 -11.85 -20.18 4.75
C ARG A 27 -11.40 -19.32 5.93
N TYR A 28 -10.10 -19.16 6.11
CA TYR A 28 -9.56 -18.38 7.24
C TYR A 28 -9.89 -16.89 7.11
N ASN A 29 -9.93 -16.37 5.88
CA ASN A 29 -10.21 -14.97 5.60
C ASN A 29 -11.69 -14.70 5.27
N SER A 30 -12.56 -15.72 5.34
CA SER A 30 -14.00 -15.55 5.16
C SER A 30 -14.63 -15.02 6.44
N ILE A 31 -15.53 -14.06 6.31
CA ILE A 31 -16.37 -13.60 7.40
C ILE A 31 -17.73 -14.26 7.19
N ASP A 32 -18.02 -15.29 7.98
CA ASP A 32 -19.25 -16.08 7.83
C ASP A 32 -20.44 -15.46 8.58
N SER A 33 -20.18 -14.62 9.59
CA SER A 33 -21.19 -13.84 10.30
C SER A 33 -20.58 -12.61 10.96
N LEU A 34 -21.42 -11.61 11.20
CA LEU A 34 -21.06 -10.35 11.84
C LEU A 34 -22.11 -10.02 12.89
N GLU A 35 -21.70 -9.68 14.11
CA GLU A 35 -22.61 -9.16 15.15
C GLU A 35 -22.60 -7.63 15.12
N VAL A 36 -23.77 -7.02 14.94
CA VAL A 36 -23.97 -5.57 14.91
C VAL A 36 -25.14 -5.23 15.81
N GLU A 37 -24.89 -4.37 16.81
CA GLU A 37 -25.92 -3.92 17.77
C GLU A 37 -26.70 -5.05 18.45
N GLY A 38 -26.06 -6.21 18.67
CA GLY A 38 -26.67 -7.40 19.27
C GLY A 38 -27.45 -8.29 18.30
N GLN A 39 -27.48 -7.97 17.01
CA GLN A 39 -28.04 -8.80 15.95
C GLN A 39 -26.93 -9.51 15.16
N ILE A 40 -27.08 -10.81 14.92
CA ILE A 40 -26.16 -11.59 14.09
C ILE A 40 -26.64 -11.54 12.64
N ILE A 41 -25.78 -11.04 11.77
CA ILE A 41 -25.94 -10.99 10.32
C ILE A 41 -25.10 -12.12 9.72
N SER A 42 -25.71 -12.95 8.88
CA SER A 42 -25.03 -14.05 8.17
C SER A 42 -25.17 -13.98 6.65
N ASP A 43 -25.97 -13.04 6.12
CA ASP A 43 -26.10 -12.87 4.68
C ASP A 43 -24.84 -12.19 4.10
N PRO A 44 -24.18 -12.77 3.09
CA PRO A 44 -22.93 -12.22 2.55
C PRO A 44 -23.04 -10.81 1.96
N GLU A 45 -24.16 -10.47 1.32
CA GLU A 45 -24.36 -9.11 0.77
C GLU A 45 -24.62 -8.12 1.91
N GLU A 46 -25.38 -8.52 2.93
CA GLU A 46 -25.61 -7.72 4.13
C GLU A 46 -24.32 -7.47 4.93
N ILE A 47 -23.47 -8.49 5.11
CA ILE A 47 -22.14 -8.36 5.75
C ILE A 47 -21.29 -7.35 4.98
N LYS A 48 -21.24 -7.47 3.65
CA LYS A 48 -20.46 -6.58 2.79
C LYS A 48 -20.95 -5.14 2.89
N ASN A 49 -22.26 -4.92 2.78
CA ASN A 49 -22.87 -3.59 2.87
C ASN A 49 -22.65 -2.95 4.24
N THR A 50 -22.76 -3.76 5.30
CA THR A 50 -22.54 -3.31 6.68
C THR A 50 -21.09 -2.89 6.91
N ILE A 51 -20.12 -3.71 6.48
CA ILE A 51 -18.69 -3.36 6.56
C ILE A 51 -18.40 -2.09 5.76
N GLN A 52 -18.90 -2.02 4.52
CA GLN A 52 -18.70 -0.85 3.67
C GLN A 52 -19.24 0.43 4.32
N SER A 53 -20.48 0.38 4.82
CA SER A 53 -21.14 1.53 5.44
C SER A 53 -20.43 1.97 6.72
N TYR A 54 -19.99 1.02 7.55
CA TYR A 54 -19.22 1.29 8.75
C TYR A 54 -17.93 2.06 8.45
N TYR A 55 -17.10 1.55 7.52
CA TYR A 55 -15.84 2.22 7.18
C TYR A 55 -16.04 3.54 6.43
N GLN A 56 -17.09 3.65 5.61
CA GLN A 56 -17.46 4.92 5.01
C GLN A 56 -17.85 5.96 6.07
N GLY A 57 -18.51 5.55 7.16
CA GLY A 57 -18.80 6.42 8.30
C GLY A 57 -17.54 6.76 9.10
N LEU A 58 -16.67 5.78 9.36
CA LEU A 58 -15.46 5.94 10.16
C LEU A 58 -14.51 7.00 9.59
N HIS A 59 -14.42 7.09 8.27
CA HIS A 59 -13.57 8.06 7.58
C HIS A 59 -14.28 9.38 7.23
N LYS A 60 -15.55 9.53 7.59
CA LYS A 60 -16.23 10.83 7.47
C LYS A 60 -15.88 11.69 8.67
N GLU A 61 -15.47 12.90 8.36
CA GLU A 61 -15.31 13.94 9.35
C GLU A 61 -16.70 14.35 9.86
N ALA A 62 -16.93 14.21 11.17
CA ALA A 62 -18.20 14.59 11.79
C ALA A 62 -18.35 16.11 11.95
N GLU A 63 -17.24 16.83 11.97
CA GLU A 63 -17.18 18.28 12.13
C GLU A 63 -17.25 18.96 10.76
N GLU A 64 -18.38 19.58 10.44
CA GLU A 64 -18.52 20.41 9.23
C GLU A 64 -17.65 21.68 9.31
N TRP A 65 -17.33 22.11 10.52
CA TRP A 65 -16.51 23.28 10.77
C TRP A 65 -15.12 22.86 11.27
N ARG A 66 -14.11 23.18 10.47
CA ARG A 66 -12.72 23.19 10.92
C ARG A 66 -12.28 24.64 11.01
N PRO A 67 -11.70 25.09 12.14
CA PRO A 67 -11.02 26.38 12.14
C PRO A 67 -9.94 26.32 11.07
N ASP A 68 -9.80 27.41 10.30
CA ASP A 68 -8.60 27.58 9.49
C ASP A 68 -7.39 27.36 10.41
N LEU A 69 -6.42 26.60 9.91
CA LEU A 69 -5.19 26.35 10.64
C LEU A 69 -4.39 27.67 10.70
N ILE A 70 -4.78 28.57 11.61
CA ILE A 70 -4.12 29.83 11.89
C ILE A 70 -2.97 29.50 12.85
N LEU A 71 -1.94 28.86 12.34
CA LEU A 71 -0.65 28.77 13.03
C LEU A 71 -0.06 30.18 13.08
N GLN A 72 -0.20 30.85 14.22
CA GLN A 72 0.57 32.04 14.52
C GLN A 72 2.06 31.67 14.48
N GLY A 73 2.82 32.25 13.55
CA GLY A 73 4.21 31.87 13.29
C GLY A 73 4.40 30.92 12.09
N ARG A 74 3.61 31.09 11.04
CA ARG A 74 3.80 30.43 9.74
C ARG A 74 5.28 30.50 9.30
N ILE A 75 5.96 29.35 9.30
CA ILE A 75 7.12 29.14 8.44
C ILE A 75 6.54 28.79 7.07
N ILE A 76 6.13 29.82 6.34
CA ILE A 76 5.87 29.67 4.91
C ILE A 76 7.26 29.64 4.26
N ILE A 77 7.55 28.56 3.52
CA ILE A 77 8.73 28.51 2.67
C ILE A 77 8.69 29.68 1.69
N SER A 78 9.84 30.23 1.34
CA SER A 78 9.87 31.39 0.44
C SER A 78 9.23 31.03 -0.91
N ILE A 79 8.80 32.05 -1.67
CA ILE A 79 8.28 31.82 -3.03
C ILE A 79 9.36 31.13 -3.89
N GLU A 80 10.62 31.49 -3.69
CA GLU A 80 11.77 30.86 -4.34
C GLU A 80 11.89 29.37 -3.98
N ASP A 81 11.80 29.01 -2.69
CA ASP A 81 11.81 27.61 -2.26
C ASP A 81 10.61 26.84 -2.83
N GLN A 82 9.45 27.49 -2.91
CA GLN A 82 8.25 26.89 -3.48
C GLN A 82 8.44 26.59 -4.97
N GLU A 83 8.97 27.55 -5.73
CA GLU A 83 9.28 27.37 -7.15
C GLU A 83 10.36 26.30 -7.34
N TRP A 84 11.40 26.29 -6.50
CA TRP A 84 12.46 25.28 -6.55
C TRP A 84 11.95 23.87 -6.23
N LEU A 85 11.04 23.70 -5.26
CA LEU A 85 10.46 22.40 -4.92
C LEU A 85 9.47 21.89 -5.96
N GLN A 86 8.87 22.79 -6.75
CA GLN A 86 7.89 22.45 -7.79
C GLN A 86 8.49 22.35 -9.20
N ARG A 87 9.77 22.68 -9.37
CA ARG A 87 10.43 22.57 -10.68
C ARG A 87 10.57 21.11 -11.11
N ASN A 88 10.71 20.92 -12.41
CA ASN A 88 11.04 19.60 -12.95
C ASN A 88 12.47 19.20 -12.56
N PHE A 89 12.67 17.92 -12.30
CA PHE A 89 14.00 17.36 -12.08
C PHE A 89 14.87 17.50 -13.33
N GLU A 90 16.13 17.83 -13.12
CA GLU A 90 17.13 17.84 -14.20
C GLU A 90 17.72 16.44 -14.38
N GLU A 91 18.11 16.12 -15.61
CA GLU A 91 18.67 14.81 -15.93
C GLU A 91 19.96 14.53 -15.12
N GLU A 92 20.80 15.54 -14.94
CA GLU A 92 22.02 15.45 -14.13
C GLU A 92 21.73 15.08 -12.67
N GLU A 93 20.73 15.72 -12.05
CA GLU A 93 20.31 15.43 -10.68
C GLU A 93 19.84 13.97 -10.52
N VAL A 94 19.09 13.47 -11.50
CA VAL A 94 18.62 12.09 -11.50
C VAL A 94 19.81 11.12 -11.59
N TRP A 95 20.77 11.39 -12.48
CA TRP A 95 21.97 10.56 -12.63
C TRP A 95 22.85 10.57 -11.38
N ASP A 96 23.01 11.72 -10.73
CA ASP A 96 23.80 11.83 -9.51
C ASP A 96 23.19 11.03 -8.37
N ILE A 97 21.87 11.07 -8.22
CA ILE A 97 21.15 10.25 -7.22
C ILE A 97 21.29 8.76 -7.53
N ILE A 98 21.17 8.37 -8.80
CA ILE A 98 21.34 6.97 -9.22
C ILE A 98 22.73 6.48 -8.84
N LYS A 99 23.79 7.25 -9.12
CA LYS A 99 25.18 6.92 -8.76
C LYS A 99 25.42 6.92 -7.25
N ALA A 100 24.79 7.81 -6.50
CA ALA A 100 24.93 7.91 -5.05
C ALA A 100 24.21 6.77 -4.30
N CYS A 101 23.26 6.08 -4.94
CA CYS A 101 22.55 4.97 -4.31
C CYS A 101 23.43 3.71 -4.17
N ALA A 102 23.26 2.98 -3.06
CA ALA A 102 23.92 1.69 -2.87
C ALA A 102 23.43 0.65 -3.91
N THR A 103 24.38 -0.07 -4.51
CA THR A 103 24.15 -1.06 -5.58
C THR A 103 23.40 -2.30 -5.12
N ASP A 104 23.52 -2.66 -3.85
CA ASP A 104 23.00 -3.86 -3.23
C ASP A 104 21.60 -3.69 -2.61
N LYS A 105 20.93 -2.57 -2.88
CA LYS A 105 19.53 -2.36 -2.48
C LYS A 105 18.64 -3.48 -3.05
N ALA A 106 17.72 -3.94 -2.20
CA ALA A 106 16.73 -4.95 -2.58
C ALA A 106 15.90 -4.46 -3.78
N PRO A 107 15.58 -5.34 -4.75
CA PRO A 107 14.82 -4.97 -5.94
C PRO A 107 13.37 -4.61 -5.60
N GLY A 108 12.77 -3.76 -6.43
CA GLY A 108 11.36 -3.41 -6.35
C GLY A 108 10.44 -4.52 -6.86
N THR A 109 9.16 -4.21 -7.02
CA THR A 109 8.17 -5.13 -7.63
C THR A 109 8.50 -5.48 -9.09
N ASP A 110 9.34 -4.69 -9.73
CA ASP A 110 9.87 -4.87 -11.09
C ASP A 110 11.02 -5.89 -11.17
N GLY A 111 11.64 -6.24 -10.04
CA GLY A 111 12.72 -7.22 -9.96
C GLY A 111 14.12 -6.68 -10.32
N PHE A 112 14.27 -5.39 -10.61
CA PHE A 112 15.56 -4.78 -10.89
C PHE A 112 16.15 -4.15 -9.62
N ASN A 113 17.44 -4.37 -9.38
CA ASN A 113 18.17 -3.71 -8.30
C ASN A 113 18.87 -2.45 -8.80
N MET A 114 19.37 -1.61 -7.88
CA MET A 114 20.00 -0.34 -8.23
C MET A 114 21.21 -0.51 -9.16
N ASN A 115 21.95 -1.63 -9.03
CA ASN A 115 23.07 -1.94 -9.91
C ASN A 115 22.68 -1.97 -11.40
N PHE A 116 21.47 -2.41 -11.74
CA PHE A 116 20.99 -2.40 -13.13
C PHE A 116 20.99 -0.99 -13.72
N PHE A 117 20.42 -0.02 -13.00
CA PHE A 117 20.31 1.38 -13.44
C PHE A 117 21.63 2.16 -13.42
N GLN A 118 22.63 1.68 -12.67
CA GLN A 118 23.98 2.27 -12.69
C GLN A 118 24.86 1.72 -13.81
N THR A 119 24.54 0.52 -14.33
CA THR A 119 25.37 -0.19 -15.31
C THR A 119 24.88 0.00 -16.74
N PHE A 120 23.57 0.17 -16.94
CA PHE A 120 22.89 0.31 -18.24
C PHE A 120 22.19 1.65 -18.32
#